data_AF-A0A3C0PE02-F1
#
_entry.id   AF-A0A3C0PE02-F1
#
_cell.length_a   1.000
_cell.length_b   1.000
_cell.length_c   1.000
_cell.angle_alpha   90.00
_cell.angle_beta   90.00
_cell.angle_gamma   90.00
#
_symmetry.space_group_name_H-M   'P 1'
#
loop_
_entity.id
_entity.type
_entity.pdbx_description
1 polymer ?
#
loop_
_entity_poly.entity_id
_entity_poly.type
_entity_poly.pdbx_seq_one_letter_code
_entity_poly.pdbx_strand_id
1 'polypeptide(L)'
;MNNKQEEIKSSGISLRQASVIAAIGLLLMAVLAPIANFNALQNLIVTGDAFATASKIAASLGLFRMGIFFFVTVAVLDVIVAWALYFLLVRVNKSLSLLTA
;
A
#
# COMPACT_ATOMS: atom_id res chain seq x y z
N MET A 1 46.74 -9.68 15.59
CA MET A 1 45.96 -8.44 15.54
C MET A 1 44.59 -8.77 14.98
N ASN A 2 43.70 -9.27 15.84
CA ASN A 2 42.27 -9.47 15.59
C ASN A 2 41.52 -8.16 15.84
N ASN A 3 40.27 -8.08 15.37
CA ASN A 3 39.20 -7.14 15.79
C ASN A 3 38.86 -5.97 14.83
N LYS A 4 38.89 -6.16 13.51
CA LYS A 4 38.21 -5.21 12.59
C LYS A 4 37.22 -5.83 11.61
N GLN A 5 36.96 -7.14 11.67
CA GLN A 5 36.04 -7.80 10.72
C GLN A 5 34.66 -8.15 11.28
N GLU A 6 34.35 -7.87 12.55
CA GLU A 6 33.07 -8.27 13.17
C GLU A 6 32.00 -7.16 13.29
N GLU A 7 32.29 -5.89 12.99
CA GLU A 7 31.41 -4.78 13.42
C GLU A 7 30.57 -4.11 12.33
N ILE A 8 30.26 -4.80 11.23
CA ILE A 8 29.10 -4.42 10.40
C ILE A 8 28.35 -5.69 10.03
N LYS A 9 27.82 -6.39 11.04
CA LYS A 9 26.65 -7.24 10.82
C LYS A 9 25.52 -6.26 10.51
N SER A 10 25.37 -5.86 9.24
CA SER A 10 24.34 -4.93 8.84
C SER A 10 23.00 -5.50 9.29
N SER A 11 22.43 -4.89 10.32
CA SER A 11 21.09 -5.11 10.81
C SER A 11 20.08 -4.55 9.80
N GLY A 12 20.28 -4.87 8.52
CA GLY A 12 19.35 -4.63 7.45
C GLY A 12 18.27 -5.69 7.45
N ILE A 13 17.09 -5.33 6.95
CA ILE A 13 15.95 -6.23 6.83
C ILE A 13 16.39 -7.51 6.09
N SER A 14 16.21 -8.67 6.72
CA SER A 14 16.52 -9.95 6.07
C SER A 14 15.59 -10.18 4.89
N LEU A 15 16.04 -10.92 3.87
CA LEU A 15 15.23 -11.20 2.68
C LEU A 15 13.87 -11.81 3.03
N ARG A 16 13.83 -12.64 4.07
CA ARG A 16 12.61 -13.25 4.61
C ARG A 16 11.68 -12.22 5.25
N GLN A 17 12.20 -11.21 5.92
CA GLN A 17 11.39 -10.12 6.47
C GLN A 17 10.83 -9.24 5.36
N ALA A 18 11.65 -8.89 4.35
CA ALA A 18 11.20 -8.09 3.21
C ALA A 18 10.09 -8.80 2.42
N SER A 19 10.23 -10.11 2.16
CA SER A 19 9.20 -10.87 1.45
C SER A 19 7.90 -11.00 2.24
N VAL A 20 7.96 -11.16 3.55
CA VAL A 20 6.76 -11.21 4.42
C VAL A 20 6.06 -9.84 4.44
N ILE A 21 6.81 -8.73 4.54
CA ILE A 21 6.23 -7.38 4.52
C ILE A 21 5.54 -7.12 3.17
N ALA A 22 6.20 -7.44 2.05
CA ALA A 22 5.61 -7.29 0.72
C ALA A 22 4.34 -8.14 0.56
N ALA A 23 4.37 -9.41 0.99
CA ALA A 23 3.23 -10.31 0.88
C ALA A 23 2.04 -9.87 1.74
N ILE A 24 2.28 -9.45 2.99
CA ILE A 24 1.22 -8.95 3.88
C ILE A 24 0.66 -7.63 3.34
N GLY A 25 1.51 -6.71 2.89
CA GLY A 25 1.07 -5.45 2.30
C GLY A 25 0.19 -5.65 1.07
N LEU A 26 0.59 -6.55 0.16
CA LEU A 26 -0.21 -6.92 -1.01
C LEU A 26 -1.54 -7.59 -0.64
N LEU A 27 -1.54 -8.48 0.35
CA LEU A 27 -2.78 -9.10 0.84
C LEU A 27 -3.72 -8.07 1.45
N LEU A 28 -3.19 -7.15 2.25
CA LEU A 28 -3.98 -6.07 2.84
C LEU A 28 -4.59 -5.18 1.74
N MET A 29 -3.81 -4.77 0.73
CA MET A 29 -4.34 -4.02 -0.42
C MET A 29 -5.46 -4.78 -1.13
N ALA A 30 -5.27 -6.07 -1.39
CA ALA A 30 -6.25 -6.90 -2.09
C ALA A 30 -7.60 -6.97 -1.36
N VAL A 31 -7.60 -6.84 -0.03
CA VAL A 31 -8.83 -6.79 0.78
C VAL A 31 -9.36 -5.36 0.92
N LEU A 32 -8.49 -4.38 1.16
CA LEU A 32 -8.85 -2.98 1.38
C LEU A 32 -9.43 -2.31 0.13
N ALA A 33 -8.87 -2.58 -1.06
CA ALA A 33 -9.27 -1.92 -2.30
C ALA A 33 -10.73 -2.24 -2.72
N PRO A 34 -11.20 -3.51 -2.69
CA PRO A 34 -12.61 -3.80 -2.90
C PRO A 34 -13.51 -3.15 -1.86
N ILE A 35 -13.13 -3.17 -0.58
CA ILE A 35 -13.93 -2.55 0.48
C ILE A 35 -14.08 -1.05 0.22
N ALA A 36 -13.00 -0.34 -0.10
CA ALA A 36 -13.05 1.08 -0.43
C ALA A 36 -13.93 1.36 -1.66
N ASN A 37 -13.78 0.57 -2.72
CA ASN A 37 -14.45 0.81 -3.99
C ASN A 37 -15.95 0.47 -3.95
N PHE A 38 -16.30 -0.71 -3.43
CA PHE A 38 -17.68 -1.19 -3.38
C PHE A 38 -18.49 -0.51 -2.26
N ASN A 39 -17.90 -0.23 -1.09
CA ASN A 39 -18.66 0.43 -0.02
C ASN A 39 -18.71 1.95 -0.13
N ALA A 40 -17.61 2.62 -0.54
CA ALA A 40 -17.61 4.07 -0.62
C ALA A 40 -18.05 4.56 -2.01
N LEU A 41 -17.34 4.20 -3.08
CA LEU A 41 -17.59 4.78 -4.40
C LEU A 41 -18.92 4.32 -5.00
N GLN A 42 -19.22 3.03 -5.01
CA GLN A 42 -20.46 2.53 -5.64
C GLN A 42 -21.74 2.90 -4.89
N ASN A 43 -21.69 3.11 -3.56
CA ASN A 43 -22.87 3.54 -2.81
C ASN A 43 -23.18 5.04 -2.93
N LEU A 44 -22.12 5.86 -3.12
CA LEU A 44 -22.23 7.32 -3.12
C LEU A 44 -22.41 7.90 -4.52
N ILE A 45 -21.88 7.23 -5.56
CA ILE A 45 -21.95 7.71 -6.94
C ILE A 45 -23.27 7.29 -7.60
N VAL A 46 -24.00 8.27 -8.13
CA VAL A 46 -25.15 8.06 -9.00
C VAL A 46 -24.70 8.39 -10.43
N THR A 47 -24.51 7.35 -11.25
CA THR A 47 -24.04 7.51 -12.63
C THR A 47 -25.00 8.40 -13.44
N GLY A 48 -24.46 9.48 -14.03
CA GLY A 48 -25.25 10.40 -14.87
C GLY A 48 -25.94 11.54 -14.11
N ASP A 49 -25.88 11.58 -12.77
CA ASP A 49 -26.47 12.66 -11.98
C ASP A 49 -25.50 13.15 -10.88
N ALA A 50 -24.85 14.28 -11.17
CA ALA A 50 -23.93 14.93 -10.24
C ALA A 50 -24.65 15.53 -9.02
N PHE A 51 -25.89 16.00 -9.17
CA PHE A 51 -26.67 16.60 -8.09
C PHE A 51 -27.13 15.54 -7.08
N ALA A 52 -27.60 14.39 -7.59
CA ALA A 52 -27.95 13.24 -6.76
C ALA A 52 -26.72 12.67 -6.02
N THR A 53 -25.57 12.61 -6.69
CA THR A 53 -24.29 12.21 -6.08
C THR A 53 -23.88 13.16 -4.96
N ALA A 54 -23.89 14.48 -5.19
CA ALA A 54 -23.56 15.47 -4.17
C ALA A 54 -24.50 15.40 -2.95
N SER A 55 -25.80 15.20 -3.20
CA SER A 55 -26.80 15.04 -2.14
C SER A 55 -26.56 13.77 -1.31
N LYS A 56 -26.21 12.65 -1.95
CA LYS A 56 -25.84 11.40 -1.25
C LYS A 56 -24.56 11.53 -0.43
N ILE A 57 -23.54 12.23 -0.96
CA ILE A 57 -22.30 12.51 -0.22
C ILE A 57 -22.61 13.37 1.01
N ALA A 58 -23.40 14.43 0.85
CA ALA A 58 -23.79 15.31 1.95
C ALA A 58 -24.60 14.57 3.03
N ALA A 59 -25.48 13.66 2.62
CA ALA A 59 -26.26 12.82 3.54
C ALA A 59 -25.41 11.74 4.24
N SER A 60 -24.34 11.27 3.61
CA SER A 60 -23.50 10.15 4.08
C SER A 60 -22.02 10.52 4.22
N LEU A 61 -21.74 11.63 4.91
CA LEU A 61 -20.39 12.15 5.11
C LEU A 61 -19.43 11.13 5.77
N GLY A 62 -19.95 10.25 6.62
CA GLY A 62 -19.18 9.19 7.29
C GLY A 62 -18.61 8.16 6.31
N LEU A 63 -19.42 7.68 5.37
CA LEU A 63 -18.98 6.77 4.31
C LEU A 63 -17.96 7.43 3.38
N PHE A 64 -18.18 8.71 3.04
CA PHE A 64 -17.24 9.46 2.22
C PHE A 64 -15.86 9.59 2.88
N ARG A 65 -15.82 9.98 4.17
CA ARG A 65 -14.57 10.09 4.95
C ARG A 65 -13.88 8.73 5.13
N MET A 66 -14.65 7.67 5.37
CA MET A 66 -14.12 6.31 5.49
C MET A 66 -13.51 5.83 4.16
N GLY A 67 -14.15 6.14 3.03
CA GLY A 67 -13.59 5.88 1.70
C GLY A 67 -12.24 6.56 1.49
N ILE A 68 -12.14 7.85 1.80
CA ILE A 68 -10.87 8.60 1.74
C ILE A 68 -9.81 7.95 2.63
N PHE A 69 -10.17 7.59 3.87
CA PHE A 69 -9.25 6.94 4.80
C PHE A 69 -8.70 5.63 4.25
N PHE A 70 -9.54 4.79 3.64
CA PHE A 70 -9.09 3.55 3.01
C PHE A 70 -8.19 3.81 1.81
N PHE A 71 -8.51 4.78 0.94
CA PHE A 71 -7.64 5.11 -0.20
C PHE A 71 -6.28 5.64 0.24
N VAL A 72 -6.23 6.53 1.25
CA VAL A 72 -4.97 7.02 1.82
C VAL A 72 -4.17 5.86 2.43
N THR A 73 -4.84 4.95 3.13
CA THR A 73 -4.19 3.76 3.71
C THR A 73 -3.58 2.88 2.62
N VAL A 74 -4.31 2.59 1.54
CA VAL A 74 -3.80 1.81 0.40
C VAL A 74 -2.60 2.50 -0.25
N ALA A 75 -2.65 3.82 -0.45
CA ALA A 75 -1.53 4.58 -1.01
C ALA A 75 -0.26 4.52 -0.14
N VAL A 76 -0.40 4.55 1.19
CA VAL A 76 0.73 4.35 2.11
C VAL A 76 1.26 2.93 2.01
N LEU A 77 0.38 1.94 1.91
CA LEU A 77 0.77 0.54 1.71
C LEU A 77 1.54 0.36 0.39
N ASP A 78 1.20 1.10 -0.67
CA ASP A 78 1.91 1.03 -1.96
C ASP A 78 3.38 1.39 -1.78
N VAL A 79 3.69 2.47 -1.05
CA VAL A 79 5.08 2.88 -0.77
C VAL A 79 5.82 1.82 0.06
N ILE A 80 5.16 1.24 1.06
CA ILE A 80 5.76 0.20 1.90
C ILE A 80 6.07 -1.07 1.09
N VAL A 81 5.12 -1.51 0.26
CA VAL A 81 5.29 -2.68 -0.60
C VAL A 81 6.36 -2.43 -1.66
N ALA A 82 6.34 -1.27 -2.29
CA ALA A 82 7.34 -0.85 -3.27
C ALA A 82 8.76 -0.90 -2.66
N TRP A 83 8.93 -0.37 -1.45
CA TRP A 83 10.21 -0.43 -0.74
C TRP A 83 10.62 -1.86 -0.35
N ALA A 84 9.67 -2.69 0.08
CA ALA A 84 9.94 -4.10 0.39
C ALA A 84 10.33 -4.90 -0.86
N LEU A 85 9.68 -4.63 -1.99
CA LEU A 85 9.99 -5.24 -3.28
C LEU A 85 11.34 -4.77 -3.82
N TYR A 86 11.71 -3.50 -3.65
CA TYR A 86 13.03 -3.00 -3.99
C TYR A 86 14.13 -3.84 -3.30
N PHE A 87 14.05 -4.02 -1.98
CA PHE A 87 15.05 -4.82 -1.26
C PHE A 87 15.07 -6.30 -1.68
N LEU A 88 13.94 -6.82 -2.11
CA LEU A 88 13.83 -8.20 -2.59
C LEU A 88 14.46 -8.33 -3.99
N LEU A 89 14.11 -7.43 -4.91
CA LEU A 89 14.52 -7.45 -6.32
C LEU A 89 15.97 -7.03 -6.53
N VAL A 90 16.55 -6.20 -5.66
CA VAL A 90 17.95 -5.79 -5.77
C VAL A 90 18.92 -6.99 -5.73
N ARG A 91 18.52 -8.12 -5.13
CA ARG A 91 19.30 -9.37 -5.12
C ARG A 91 19.17 -10.18 -6.41
N VAL A 92 18.11 -9.98 -7.21
CA VAL A 92 17.85 -10.71 -8.45
C VAL A 92 18.31 -9.90 -9.66
N ASN A 93 17.89 -8.64 -9.75
CA ASN A 93 18.27 -7.73 -10.83
C ASN A 93 18.16 -6.27 -10.37
N LYS A 94 19.32 -5.60 -10.30
CA LYS A 94 19.44 -4.21 -9.84
C LYS A 94 18.64 -3.23 -10.70
N SER A 95 18.54 -3.45 -12.01
CA SER A 95 17.83 -2.55 -12.93
C SER A 95 16.32 -2.66 -12.79
N LEU A 96 15.78 -3.88 -12.63
CA LEU A 96 14.34 -4.07 -12.38
C LEU A 96 13.92 -3.57 -10.99
N SER A 97 14.81 -3.64 -10.01
CA SER A 97 14.57 -3.11 -8.67
C SER A 97 14.27 -1.61 -8.67
N LEU A 98 14.89 -0.82 -9.55
CA LEU A 98 14.69 0.64 -9.60
C LEU A 98 13.27 1.03 -10.04
N LEU A 99 12.53 0.17 -10.75
CA LEU A 99 11.15 0.46 -11.12
C LEU A 99 10.18 0.39 -9.94
N THR A 100 10.61 -0.20 -8.82
CA THR A 100 9.80 -0.35 -7.62
C THR A 100 10.09 0.70 -6.55
N ALA A 101 10.90 1.72 -6.83
CA ALA A 101 11.28 2.76 -5.88
C ALA A 101 10.95 4.17 -6.39
#